data_AF-A0A661DA17-F1
#
_entry.id   AF-A0A661DA17-F1
#
_cell.length_a   1.000
_cell.length_b   1.000
_cell.length_c   1.000
_cell.angle_alpha   90.00
_cell.angle_beta   90.00
_cell.angle_gamma   90.00
#
_symmetry.space_group_name_H-M   'P 1'
#
loop_
_entity.id
_entity.type
_entity.pdbx_description
1 polymer ?
#
loop_
_entity_poly.entity_id
_entity_poly.type
_entity_poly.pdbx_seq_one_letter_code
_entity_poly.pdbx_strand_id
1 'polypeptide(L)'
;MTLYREERYEVKVSRTVLKTSLDWKQFRFSLTQLAQKHHFKGVISQVTNPISQHITLNKFGYEELDAISYQDFEYQGRKILSSITETDSCKLVIKYL
;
A
#
# COMPACT_ATOMS: atom_id res chain seq x y z
N MET A 1 -20.54 14.96 -1.11
CA MET A 1 -21.08 13.61 -1.37
C MET A 1 -20.15 12.95 -2.38
N THR A 2 -19.11 12.27 -1.92
CA THR A 2 -18.12 11.65 -2.80
C THR A 2 -18.55 10.21 -3.03
N LEU A 3 -19.03 9.94 -4.24
CA LEU A 3 -19.49 8.63 -4.69
C LEU A 3 -18.27 7.72 -4.88
N TYR A 4 -18.07 6.77 -3.97
CA TYR A 4 -17.13 5.67 -4.22
C TYR A 4 -17.77 4.73 -5.25
N ARG A 5 -17.31 4.81 -6.49
CA ARG A 5 -17.64 3.84 -7.53
C ARG A 5 -16.72 2.63 -7.31
N GLU A 6 -17.26 1.58 -6.68
CA GLU A 6 -16.63 0.26 -6.66
C GLU A 6 -16.58 -0.29 -8.09
N GLU A 7 -15.55 0.04 -8.84
CA GLU A 7 -15.17 -0.75 -9.99
C GLU A 7 -14.52 -2.04 -9.45
N ARG A 8 -15.33 -3.10 -9.40
CA ARG A 8 -14.92 -4.45 -9.02
C ARG A 8 -13.89 -4.94 -10.04
N TYR A 9 -12.62 -4.75 -9.72
CA TYR A 9 -11.56 -5.55 -10.32
C TYR A 9 -11.80 -7.00 -9.86
N GLU A 10 -12.19 -7.89 -10.78
CA GLU A 10 -12.25 -9.36 -10.60
C GLU A 10 -10.85 -9.98 -10.41
N VAL A 11 -9.96 -9.30 -9.69
CA VAL A 11 -8.70 -9.86 -9.24
C VAL A 11 -8.97 -10.33 -7.82
N LYS A 12 -8.74 -11.61 -7.53
CA LYS A 12 -8.73 -12.10 -6.15
C LYS A 12 -7.63 -11.31 -5.41
N VAL A 13 -8.00 -10.28 -4.66
CA VAL A 13 -7.05 -9.48 -3.87
C VAL A 13 -7.12 -9.99 -2.43
N SER A 14 -6.11 -10.74 -1.99
CA SER A 14 -5.95 -11.08 -0.58
C SER A 14 -5.35 -9.88 0.16
N ARG A 15 -6.11 -9.27 1.06
CA ARG A 15 -5.67 -8.10 1.86
C ARG A 15 -5.02 -8.58 3.15
N THR A 16 -3.71 -8.35 3.32
CA THR A 16 -2.99 -8.65 4.58
C THR A 16 -2.45 -7.34 5.17
N VAL A 17 -2.86 -7.02 6.40
CA VAL A 17 -2.41 -5.84 7.16
C VAL A 17 -1.23 -6.23 8.04
N LEU A 18 -0.10 -5.53 7.94
CA LEU A 18 1.09 -5.79 8.76
C LEU A 18 1.29 -4.69 9.80
N LYS A 19 1.35 -5.09 11.09
CA LYS A 19 1.87 -4.28 12.20
C LYS A 19 3.35 -4.62 12.43
N THR A 20 4.19 -3.62 12.18
CA THR A 20 5.49 -3.29 12.81
C THR A 20 6.63 -4.33 12.93
N SER A 21 7.83 -3.84 12.53
CA SER A 21 9.17 -4.08 13.11
C SER A 21 9.62 -5.53 13.35
N LEU A 22 10.25 -6.15 12.35
CA LEU A 22 11.62 -6.74 12.39
C LEU A 22 11.86 -7.68 11.19
N ASP A 23 10.81 -8.12 10.49
CA ASP A 23 10.92 -9.22 9.52
C ASP A 23 10.37 -8.91 8.11
N TRP A 24 10.57 -7.66 7.66
CA TRP A 24 10.02 -7.17 6.38
C TRP A 24 10.62 -7.83 5.14
N LYS A 25 11.87 -8.32 5.21
CA LYS A 25 12.54 -9.03 4.11
C LYS A 25 11.97 -10.43 3.94
N GLN A 26 11.82 -11.17 5.04
CA GLN A 26 11.33 -12.55 5.05
C GLN A 26 9.85 -12.59 4.63
N PHE A 27 9.02 -11.66 5.13
CA PHE A 27 7.58 -11.67 4.87
C PHE A 27 7.20 -11.23 3.45
N ARG A 28 7.93 -10.30 2.82
CA ARG A 28 7.58 -9.84 1.45
C ARG A 28 8.11 -10.74 0.35
N PHE A 29 9.26 -11.37 0.59
CA PHE A 29 9.73 -12.46 -0.26
C PHE A 29 8.73 -13.63 -0.23
N SER A 30 8.25 -14.00 0.97
CA SER A 30 7.25 -15.06 1.11
C SER A 30 5.90 -14.70 0.49
N LEU A 31 5.44 -13.44 0.57
CA LEU A 31 4.20 -13.01 -0.09
C LEU A 31 4.27 -13.10 -1.62
N THR A 32 5.37 -12.66 -2.22
CA THR A 32 5.57 -12.72 -3.68
C THR A 32 5.55 -14.19 -4.15
N GLN A 33 6.27 -15.07 -3.44
CA GLN A 33 6.30 -16.50 -3.73
C GLN A 33 4.94 -17.17 -3.51
N LEU A 34 4.24 -16.82 -2.43
CA LEU A 34 2.90 -17.34 -2.17
C LEU A 34 1.92 -16.89 -3.25
N ALA A 35 2.03 -15.64 -3.67
CA ALA A 35 1.16 -15.09 -4.70
C ALA A 35 1.41 -15.78 -6.07
N GLN A 36 2.67 -16.05 -6.42
CA GLN A 36 3.02 -16.86 -7.59
C GLN A 36 2.51 -18.29 -7.48
N LYS A 37 2.67 -18.94 -6.31
CA LYS A 37 2.17 -20.30 -6.03
C LYS A 37 0.65 -20.42 -6.24
N HIS A 38 -0.09 -19.34 -5.96
CA HIS A 38 -1.54 -19.29 -6.12
C HIS A 38 -1.99 -18.61 -7.43
N HIS A 39 -1.08 -18.41 -8.39
CA HIS A 39 -1.37 -17.84 -9.71
C HIS A 39 -2.01 -16.45 -9.69
N PHE A 40 -1.67 -15.63 -8.69
CA PHE A 40 -2.05 -14.22 -8.69
C PHE A 40 -1.19 -13.44 -9.69
N LYS A 41 -1.76 -12.40 -10.29
CA LYS A 41 -1.09 -11.53 -11.28
C LYS A 41 -0.22 -10.43 -10.65
N GLY A 42 -0.43 -10.16 -9.37
CA GLY A 42 0.24 -9.06 -8.69
C GLY A 42 -0.05 -9.03 -7.20
N VAL A 43 0.75 -8.24 -6.48
CA VAL A 43 0.60 -7.97 -5.05
C VAL A 43 0.34 -6.48 -4.87
N ILE A 44 -0.78 -6.13 -4.23
CA ILE A 44 -1.13 -4.74 -3.90
C ILE A 44 -0.85 -4.50 -2.41
N SER A 45 -0.29 -3.33 -2.07
CA SER A 45 0.03 -2.96 -0.69
C SER A 45 -0.25 -1.48 -0.44
N GLN A 46 -0.55 -1.14 0.81
CA GLN A 46 -0.61 0.24 1.29
C GLN A 46 0.62 0.50 2.16
N VAL A 47 1.36 1.57 1.86
CA VAL A 47 2.61 1.91 2.55
C VAL A 47 2.54 3.34 3.10
N THR A 48 2.53 3.43 4.42
CA THR A 48 2.31 4.68 5.18
C THR A 48 3.58 5.27 5.79
N ASN A 49 4.66 4.48 5.92
CA ASN A 49 5.90 4.93 6.54
C ASN A 49 6.95 5.25 5.45
N PRO A 50 7.71 6.36 5.55
CA PRO A 50 8.69 6.77 4.54
C PRO A 50 9.75 5.70 4.24
N ILE A 51 10.23 4.98 5.25
CA ILE A 51 11.23 3.90 5.08
C ILE A 51 10.60 2.76 4.27
N SER A 52 9.36 2.40 4.61
CA SER A 52 8.64 1.34 3.89
C SER A 52 8.35 1.75 2.45
N GLN A 53 7.96 3.00 2.20
CA GLN A 53 7.77 3.52 0.84
C GLN A 53 9.07 3.46 0.03
N HIS A 54 10.17 3.96 0.58
CA HIS A 54 11.47 3.96 -0.08
C HIS A 54 11.91 2.55 -0.48
N ILE A 55 11.82 1.59 0.44
CA ILE A 55 12.22 0.20 0.16
C ILE A 55 11.28 -0.43 -0.87
N THR A 56 9.96 -0.24 -0.73
CA THR A 56 8.97 -0.88 -1.60
C THR A 56 9.14 -0.44 -3.05
N LEU A 57 9.23 0.88 -3.27
CA LEU A 57 9.34 1.48 -4.59
C LEU A 57 10.74 1.28 -5.18
N ASN A 58 11.80 1.55 -4.41
CA ASN A 58 13.16 1.61 -4.98
C ASN A 58 13.94 0.30 -4.90
N LYS A 59 13.54 -0.66 -4.06
CA LYS A 59 14.28 -1.92 -3.87
C LYS A 59 13.51 -3.16 -4.31
N PHE A 60 12.17 -3.11 -4.28
CA PHE A 60 11.36 -4.30 -4.52
C PHE A 60 10.61 -4.31 -5.85
N GLY A 61 10.72 -3.25 -6.64
CA GLY A 61 10.10 -3.16 -7.97
C GLY A 61 8.58 -3.08 -7.88
N TYR A 62 8.07 -2.42 -6.85
CA TYR A 62 6.67 -2.03 -6.81
C TYR A 62 6.53 -0.67 -7.51
N GLU A 63 5.37 -0.48 -8.13
CA GLU A 63 4.95 0.75 -8.76
C GLU A 63 3.88 1.42 -7.90
N GLU A 64 3.87 2.76 -7.89
CA GLU A 64 2.80 3.53 -7.26
C GLU A 64 1.55 3.50 -8.15
N LEU A 65 0.41 3.16 -7.56
CA LEU A 65 -0.90 3.21 -8.21
C LEU A 65 -1.66 4.49 -7.88
N ASP A 66 -1.62 4.90 -6.60
CA ASP A 66 -2.37 6.04 -6.09
C ASP A 66 -1.78 6.51 -4.77
N ALA A 67 -2.07 7.75 -4.37
CA ALA A 67 -1.62 8.33 -3.12
C ALA A 67 -2.68 9.23 -2.47
N ILE A 68 -2.80 9.12 -1.15
CA ILE A 68 -3.63 10.03 -0.35
C ILE A 68 -2.71 10.91 0.47
N SER A 69 -2.72 12.22 0.17
CA SER A 69 -2.01 13.25 0.94
C SER A 69 -2.55 13.32 2.36
N TYR A 70 -1.66 13.24 3.35
CA TYR A 70 -2.04 13.39 4.76
C TYR A 70 -2.45 14.83 5.10
N GLN A 71 -1.90 15.80 4.37
CA GLN A 71 -2.19 17.22 4.58
C GLN A 71 -3.53 17.65 3.98
N ASP A 72 -4.01 16.93 2.97
CA ASP A 72 -5.28 17.21 2.29
C ASP A 72 -6.42 16.29 2.74
N PHE A 73 -6.12 15.24 3.51
CA PHE A 73 -7.12 14.30 3.99
C PHE A 73 -7.98 14.91 5.11
N GLU A 74 -9.28 15.01 4.84
CA GLU A 74 -10.29 15.45 5.80
C GLU A 74 -11.28 14.35 6.14
N TYR A 75 -11.50 14.16 7.44
CA TYR A 75 -12.55 13.32 7.97
C TYR A 75 -13.53 14.17 8.76
N GLN A 76 -14.79 14.22 8.31
CA GLN A 76 -15.84 15.06 8.91
C GLN A 76 -15.46 16.55 9.01
N GLY A 77 -14.84 17.08 7.96
CA GLY A 77 -14.40 18.48 7.88
C GLY A 77 -13.20 18.82 8.77
N ARG A 78 -12.46 17.80 9.26
CA ARG A 78 -11.25 17.98 10.07
C ARG A 78 -10.06 17.27 9.44
N LYS A 79 -8.93 17.96 9.41
CA LYS A 79 -7.64 17.38 9.01
C LYS A 79 -7.06 16.53 10.14
N ILE A 80 -7.40 15.25 10.16
CA ILE A 80 -7.02 14.35 11.26
C ILE A 80 -5.61 13.77 11.12
N LEU A 81 -4.98 13.91 9.96
CA LEU A 81 -3.64 13.39 9.66
C LEU A 81 -2.59 14.49 9.47
N SER A 82 -2.94 15.77 9.67
CA SER A 82 -2.03 16.90 9.42
C SER A 82 -0.79 16.93 10.31
N SER A 83 -0.80 16.22 11.44
CA SER A 83 0.35 16.12 12.33
C SER A 83 1.45 15.18 11.82
N ILE A 84 1.19 14.37 10.79
CA ILE A 84 2.19 13.49 10.17
C ILE A 84 3.07 14.35 9.25
N THR A 85 4.37 14.37 9.50
CA THR A 85 5.33 15.24 8.78
C THR A 85 6.50 14.47 8.17
N GLU A 86 6.69 13.22 8.60
CA GLU A 86 7.76 12.33 8.19
C GLU A 86 7.55 11.80 6.76
N THR A 87 6.32 11.89 6.25
CA THR A 87 5.93 11.56 4.89
C THR A 87 4.68 12.36 4.51
N ASP A 88 4.52 12.62 3.22
CA ASP A 88 3.44 13.44 2.66
C ASP A 88 2.14 12.66 2.45
N SER A 89 2.22 11.34 2.29
CA SER A 89 1.11 10.56 1.78
C SER A 89 1.13 9.09 2.20
N CYS A 90 -0.04 8.46 2.20
CA CYS A 90 -0.16 7.00 2.13
C CYS A 90 -0.18 6.59 0.66
N LYS A 91 0.69 5.66 0.25
CA LYS A 91 0.76 5.20 -1.15
C LYS A 91 0.16 3.81 -1.29
N LEU A 92 -0.70 3.65 -2.28
CA LEU A 92 -1.12 2.36 -2.81
C LEU A 92 -0.12 1.94 -3.88
N VAL A 93 0.43 0.74 -3.76
CA VAL A 93 1.47 0.24 -4.65
C VAL A 93 1.13 -1.16 -5.16
N ILE A 94 1.62 -1.51 -6.35
CA ILE A 94 1.48 -2.84 -6.95
C ILE A 94 2.83 -3.38 -7.39
N LYS A 95 2.99 -4.70 -7.30
CA LYS A 95 4.04 -5.44 -8.00
C LYS A 95 3.40 -6.53 -8.83
N TYR A 96 3.63 -6.51 -10.13
CA TYR A 96 3.24 -7.61 -11.01
C TYR A 96 4.21 -8.80 -10.84
N LEU A 97 3.72 -10.02 -11.01
CA LEU A 97 4.41 -11.29 -10.68
C LEU A 97 4.81 -12.12 -11.90
#